data_AF-A0A8H8XP71-F1
#
_entry.id   AF-A0A8H8XP71-F1
#
_cell.length_a   1.000
_cell.length_b   1.000
_cell.length_c   1.000
_cell.angle_alpha   90.00
_cell.angle_beta   90.00
_cell.angle_gamma   90.00
#
_symmetry.space_group_name_H-M   'P 1'
#
loop_
_entity.id
_entity.type
_entity.pdbx_description
1 polymer ?
#
loop_
_entity_poly.entity_id
_entity_poly.type
_entity_poly.pdbx_seq_one_letter_code
_entity_poly.pdbx_strand_id
1 'polypeptide(L)'
;MAEPDYEALGRYVHLCEQVKRKTAERAHLLERAATVLQHAARPAQPHERGCARKCNFEAMEKLLGEAKAADAELLALVEEANALAPLADRPELGLA
;
A
#
# COMPACT_ATOMS: atom_id res chain seq x y z
N MET A 1 -2.22 -38.16 2.53
CA MET A 1 -2.41 -36.73 2.83
C MET A 1 -1.10 -36.27 3.45
N ALA A 2 -0.39 -35.34 2.80
CA ALA A 2 0.84 -34.78 3.36
C ALA A 2 0.45 -33.95 4.58
N GLU A 3 1.10 -34.17 5.73
CA GLU A 3 0.92 -33.30 6.89
C GLU A 3 1.36 -31.89 6.50
N PRO A 4 0.56 -30.85 6.79
CA PRO A 4 0.94 -29.47 6.49
C PRO A 4 2.23 -29.14 7.24
N ASP A 5 3.18 -28.54 6.54
CA ASP A 5 4.39 -28.05 7.17
C ASP A 5 4.03 -26.88 8.10
N TYR A 6 4.02 -27.15 9.40
CA TYR A 6 3.65 -26.17 10.43
C TYR A 6 4.59 -24.95 10.43
N GLU A 7 5.83 -25.11 9.98
CA GLU A 7 6.77 -24.00 9.82
C GLU A 7 6.37 -23.13 8.61
N ALA A 8 6.03 -23.77 7.49
CA ALA A 8 5.50 -23.07 6.32
C ALA A 8 4.18 -22.35 6.64
N LEU A 9 3.30 -22.96 7.43
CA LEU A 9 2.06 -22.35 7.91
C LEU A 9 2.33 -21.11 8.77
N GLY A 10 3.27 -21.20 9.71
CA GLY A 10 3.65 -20.07 10.57
C GLY A 10 4.21 -18.89 9.75
N ARG A 11 5.09 -19.18 8.79
CA ARG A 11 5.65 -18.18 7.88
C ARG A 11 4.57 -17.56 6.99
N TYR A 12 3.66 -18.36 6.45
CA TYR A 12 2.54 -17.89 5.63
C TYR A 12 1.63 -16.92 6.40
N VAL A 13 1.24 -17.27 7.64
CA VAL A 13 0.41 -16.41 8.49
C VAL A 13 1.13 -15.09 8.78
N HIS A 14 2.43 -15.14 9.08
CA HIS A 14 3.22 -13.94 9.32
C HIS A 14 3.29 -13.02 8.10
N LEU A 15 3.53 -13.58 6.90
CA LEU A 15 3.52 -12.83 5.65
C LEU A 15 2.16 -12.20 5.37
N CYS A 16 1.06 -12.92 5.64
CA CYS A 16 -0.29 -12.37 5.49
C CYS A 16 -0.51 -11.13 6.38
N GLU A 17 0.01 -11.11 7.60
CA GLU A 17 -0.05 -9.93 8.46
C GLU A 17 0.80 -8.77 7.92
N GLN A 18 1.99 -9.06 7.40
CA GLN A 18 2.84 -8.05 6.77
C GLN A 18 2.18 -7.43 5.54
N VAL A 19 1.58 -8.27 4.67
CA VAL A 19 0.80 -7.82 3.50
C VAL A 19 -0.30 -6.87 3.95
N LYS A 20 -1.10 -7.23 4.96
CA LYS A 20 -2.16 -6.34 5.49
C LYS A 20 -1.63 -4.99 5.96
N ARG A 21 -0.52 -4.98 6.69
CA ARG A 21 0.11 -3.74 7.18
C ARG A 21 0.60 -2.87 6.02
N LYS A 22 1.25 -3.48 5.03
CA LYS A 22 1.75 -2.78 3.84
C LYS A 22 0.63 -2.25 2.95
N THR A 23 -0.47 -2.99 2.78
CA THR A 23 -1.67 -2.50 2.08
C THR A 23 -2.24 -1.27 2.79
N ALA A 24 -2.32 -1.27 4.13
CA ALA A 24 -2.80 -0.13 4.89
C ALA A 24 -1.87 1.08 4.78
N GLU A 25 -0.55 0.86 4.83
CA GLU A 25 0.47 1.90 4.61
C GLU A 25 0.32 2.54 3.23
N ARG A 26 0.23 1.73 2.17
CA ARG A 26 -0.02 2.20 0.80
C ARG A 26 -1.30 3.04 0.72
N ALA A 27 -2.42 2.52 1.24
CA ALA A 27 -3.70 3.22 1.20
C ALA A 27 -3.63 4.58 1.88
N HIS A 28 -2.95 4.66 3.04
CA HIS A 28 -2.74 5.91 3.75
C HIS A 28 -1.90 6.92 2.96
N LEU A 29 -0.82 6.47 2.30
CA LEU A 29 0.00 7.34 1.46
C LEU A 29 -0.79 7.89 0.26
N LEU A 30 -1.58 7.05 -0.38
CA LEU A 30 -2.45 7.45 -1.49
C LEU A 30 -3.58 8.39 -1.05
N GLU A 31 -4.17 8.19 0.13
CA GLU A 31 -5.18 9.09 0.69
C GLU A 31 -4.58 10.48 0.98
N ARG A 32 -3.37 10.54 1.53
CA ARG A 32 -2.64 11.80 1.74
C ARG A 32 -2.35 12.51 0.42
N ALA A 33 -1.88 11.75 -0.57
CA ALA A 33 -1.65 12.25 -1.92
C ALA A 33 -2.94 12.81 -2.56
N ALA A 34 -4.06 12.09 -2.45
CA ALA A 34 -5.36 12.53 -2.93
C ALA A 34 -5.83 13.81 -2.23
N THR A 35 -5.63 13.90 -0.91
CA THR A 35 -5.97 15.10 -0.11
C THR A 35 -5.22 16.33 -0.61
N VAL A 36 -3.91 16.22 -0.86
CA VAL A 36 -3.09 17.31 -1.42
C VAL A 36 -3.63 17.75 -2.78
N LEU A 37 -3.96 16.81 -3.67
CA LEU A 37 -4.53 17.11 -4.98
C LEU A 37 -5.90 17.78 -4.88
N GLN A 38 -6.77 17.32 -3.98
CA GLN A 38 -8.08 17.94 -3.75
C GLN A 38 -7.96 19.38 -3.25
N HIS A 39 -7.01 19.66 -2.35
CA HIS A 39 -6.74 21.03 -1.91
C HIS A 39 -6.26 21.94 -3.05
N ALA A 40 -5.42 21.40 -3.95
CA ALA A 40 -4.96 22.13 -5.12
C ALA A 40 -6.07 22.33 -6.16
N ALA A 41 -6.95 21.35 -6.36
CA ALA A 41 -8.01 21.37 -7.37
C ALA A 41 -9.31 22.07 -6.93
N ARG A 42 -9.55 22.25 -5.62
CA ARG A 42 -10.78 22.86 -5.11
C ARG A 42 -10.87 24.33 -5.59
N PRO A 43 -12.04 24.79 -6.08
CA PRO A 43 -12.23 26.18 -6.48
C PRO A 43 -11.85 27.15 -5.36
N ALA A 44 -11.23 28.27 -5.73
CA ALA A 44 -10.88 29.33 -4.79
C ALA A 44 -12.15 29.89 -4.16
N GLN A 45 -12.17 29.95 -2.82
CA GLN A 45 -13.27 30.60 -2.12
C GLN A 45 -13.23 32.11 -2.38
N PRO A 46 -14.35 32.84 -2.21
CA PRO A 46 -14.41 34.28 -2.49
C PRO A 46 -13.35 35.09 -1.75
N HIS A 47 -12.94 34.66 -0.54
CA HIS A 47 -11.91 35.30 0.27
C HIS A 47 -10.47 34.92 -0.10
N GLU A 48 -10.28 33.92 -0.97
CA GLU A 48 -8.96 33.47 -1.46
C GLU A 48 -8.65 34.00 -2.87
N ARG A 49 -9.57 34.79 -3.46
CA ARG A 49 -9.39 35.43 -4.78
C ARG A 49 -8.17 36.36 -4.72
N GLY A 50 -7.05 35.89 -5.26
CA GLY A 50 -5.77 36.62 -5.29
C GLY A 50 -4.59 35.85 -4.70
N CYS A 51 -4.84 34.79 -3.92
CA CYS A 51 -3.81 33.86 -3.46
C CYS A 51 -3.77 32.63 -4.36
N ALA A 52 -2.70 32.49 -5.15
CA ALA A 52 -2.43 31.24 -5.86
C ALA A 52 -2.17 30.14 -4.83
N ARG A 53 -3.07 29.14 -4.74
CA ARG A 53 -2.80 27.95 -3.92
C ARG A 53 -1.61 27.22 -4.52
N LYS A 54 -0.53 27.09 -3.73
CA LYS A 54 0.67 26.36 -4.15
C LYS A 54 0.50 24.90 -3.72
N CYS A 55 0.46 23.99 -4.69
CA CYS A 55 0.71 22.59 -4.43
C CYS A 55 2.21 22.43 -4.15
N ASN A 56 2.59 21.78 -3.05
CA ASN A 56 3.98 21.41 -2.84
C ASN A 56 4.28 20.14 -3.64
N PHE A 57 4.75 20.33 -4.88
CA PHE A 57 5.05 19.24 -5.80
C PHE A 57 6.13 18.30 -5.26
N GLU A 58 7.15 18.80 -4.58
CA GLU A 58 8.21 17.96 -3.99
C GLU A 58 7.65 17.04 -2.90
N ALA A 59 6.77 17.56 -2.04
CA ALA A 59 6.10 16.75 -1.02
C ALA A 59 5.18 15.69 -1.65
N MET A 60 4.53 16.02 -2.77
CA MET A 60 3.68 15.10 -3.51
C MET A 60 4.48 13.99 -4.20
N GLU A 61 5.58 14.34 -4.87
CA GLU A 61 6.50 13.37 -5.48
C GLU A 61 7.06 12.41 -4.42
N LYS A 62 7.41 12.92 -3.24
CA LYS A 62 7.85 12.09 -2.12
C LYS A 62 6.78 11.09 -1.68
N LEU A 63 5.53 11.54 -1.48
CA LEU A 63 4.42 10.66 -1.07
C LEU A 63 4.14 9.58 -2.10
N LEU A 64 4.17 9.93 -3.39
CA LEU A 64 3.98 8.95 -4.47
C LEU A 64 5.17 7.99 -4.60
N GLY A 65 6.39 8.47 -4.35
CA GLY A 65 7.58 7.63 -4.28
C GLY A 65 7.52 6.62 -3.15
N GLU A 66 7.11 7.05 -1.95
CA GLU A 66 6.87 6.17 -0.80
C GLU A 66 5.77 5.15 -1.09
N ALA A 67 4.66 5.57 -1.72
CA ALA A 67 3.58 4.65 -2.10
C ALA A 67 4.05 3.59 -3.11
N LYS A 68 4.86 3.98 -4.09
CA LYS A 68 5.42 3.07 -5.08
C LYS A 68 6.42 2.08 -4.46
N ALA A 69 7.21 2.52 -3.48
CA ALA A 69 8.09 1.64 -2.72
C ALA A 69 7.29 0.62 -1.90
N ALA A 70 6.22 1.07 -1.23
CA ALA A 70 5.31 0.19 -0.51
C ALA A 70 4.62 -0.83 -1.44
N ASP A 71 4.27 -0.45 -2.67
CA ASP A 71 3.74 -1.37 -3.68
C ASP A 71 4.75 -2.45 -4.10
N ALA A 72 6.02 -2.07 -4.31
CA ALA A 72 7.06 -3.03 -4.66
C ALA A 72 7.31 -4.04 -3.53
N GLU A 73 7.33 -3.57 -2.28
CA GLU A 73 7.43 -4.44 -1.10
C GLU A 73 6.21 -5.34 -0.95
N LEU A 74 5.01 -4.81 -1.19
CA LEU A 74 3.76 -5.59 -1.13
C LEU A 74 3.77 -6.73 -2.16
N LEU A 75 4.21 -6.45 -3.39
CA LEU A 75 4.34 -7.45 -4.45
C LEU A 75 5.28 -8.59 -4.02
N ALA A 76 6.45 -8.24 -3.49
CA ALA A 76 7.42 -9.23 -3.03
C ALA A 76 6.86 -10.11 -1.90
N LEU A 77 6.16 -9.52 -0.92
CA LEU A 77 5.54 -10.26 0.18
C LEU A 77 4.41 -11.19 -0.29
N VAL A 78 3.63 -10.77 -1.29
CA VAL A 78 2.56 -11.60 -1.88
C VAL A 78 3.16 -12.76 -2.67
N GLU A 79 4.21 -12.53 -3.45
CA GLU A 79 4.93 -13.58 -4.18
C GLU A 79 5.52 -14.63 -3.20
N GLU A 80 6.15 -14.17 -2.12
CA GLU A 80 6.70 -15.06 -1.09
C GLU A 80 5.60 -15.86 -0.38
N ALA A 81 4.48 -15.22 -0.04
CA ALA A 81 3.34 -15.90 0.57
C ALA A 81 2.74 -16.95 -0.38
N ASN A 82 2.63 -16.64 -1.67
CA ASN A 82 2.09 -17.56 -2.68
C ASN A 82 3.01 -18.74 -2.95
N ALA A 83 4.33 -18.57 -2.84
CA ALA A 83 5.27 -19.68 -2.89
C ALA A 83 5.11 -20.65 -1.70
N LEU A 84 4.69 -20.14 -0.53
CA LEU A 84 4.43 -20.94 0.68
C LEU A 84 3.02 -21.53 0.75
N ALA A 85 2.04 -20.92 0.07
CA ALA A 85 0.64 -21.34 0.05
C ALA A 85 0.44 -22.85 -0.24
N PRO A 86 1.06 -23.47 -1.27
CA PRO A 86 0.89 -24.90 -1.53
C PRO A 86 1.54 -25.80 -0.47
N LEU A 87 2.58 -25.33 0.22
CA LEU A 87 3.26 -26.07 1.30
C LEU A 87 2.49 -26.00 2.61
N ALA A 88 1.78 -24.89 2.84
CA ALA A 88 0.98 -24.64 4.02
C ALA A 88 -0.49 -25.11 3.91
N ASP A 89 -0.89 -25.69 2.77
CA ASP A 89 -2.29 -26.02 2.43
C ASP A 89 -3.23 -24.80 2.60
N ARG A 90 -2.78 -23.65 2.08
CA ARG A 90 -3.48 -22.36 2.16
C ARG A 90 -3.77 -21.81 0.76
N PRO A 91 -4.82 -20.97 0.60
CA PRO A 91 -5.10 -20.32 -0.67
C PRO A 91 -4.02 -19.29 -1.01
N GLU A 92 -3.82 -19.03 -2.30
CA GLU A 92 -3.01 -17.90 -2.77
C GLU A 92 -3.65 -16.56 -2.39
N LEU A 93 -2.82 -15.57 -2.11
CA LEU A 93 -3.20 -14.18 -1.93
C LEU A 93 -3.33 -13.49 -3.29
N GLY A 94 -4.48 -12.86 -3.52
CA GLY A 94 -4.66 -11.91 -4.63
C GLY A 94 -4.18 -10.52 -4.25
N LEU A 95 -3.63 -9.79 -5.22
CA LEU A 95 -3.38 -8.35 -5.07
C LEU A 95 -4.72 -7.60 -5.08
N ALA A 96 -5.04 -6.93 -3.99
CA ALA A 96 -6.18 -6.03 -3.85
C ALA A 96 -5.82 -4.58 -4.21
#